data_AF-A0A3D1IJJ0-F1
#
_entry.id   AF-A0A3D1IJJ0-F1
#
_cell.length_a   1.000
_cell.length_b   1.000
_cell.length_c   1.000
_cell.angle_alpha   90.00
_cell.angle_beta   90.00
_cell.angle_gamma   90.00
#
_symmetry.space_group_name_H-M   'P 1'
#
loop_
_entity.id
_entity.type
_entity.pdbx_description
1 polymer ?
#
loop_
_entity_poly.entity_id
_entity_poly.type
_entity_poly.pdbx_seq_one_letter_code
_entity_poly.pdbx_strand_id
1 'polypeptide(L)'
;MTMRKAGAAEALVLVGLVFALLAGHASAQIKLEGSTPVDGAALDGPVRTVRVWFDTAPPVDGSSLEMSGPGNRAKIEGLHTMGENDLMGRVTGPMPNGEWTMTWTTVGADGEEQTGTITFSVQRPPRR
;
A
#
# COMPACT_ATOMS: atom_id res chain seq x y z
N MET A 1 -3.38 61.42 37.80
CA MET A 1 -4.45 60.41 37.83
C MET A 1 -4.22 59.47 36.66
N THR A 2 -4.11 58.19 36.97
CA THR A 2 -3.33 57.17 36.28
C THR A 2 -3.98 56.69 34.98
N MET A 3 -3.28 56.79 33.85
CA MET A 3 -3.67 56.10 32.61
C MET A 3 -3.55 54.58 32.81
N ARG A 4 -4.68 53.89 32.84
CA ARG A 4 -4.72 52.42 32.80
C ARG A 4 -4.50 51.98 31.35
N LYS A 5 -3.29 51.50 31.05
CA LYS A 5 -3.00 50.72 29.84
C LYS A 5 -3.66 49.35 30.00
N ALA A 6 -4.84 49.18 29.41
CA ALA A 6 -5.48 47.88 29.25
C ALA A 6 -5.84 47.73 27.77
N GLY A 7 -5.38 46.66 27.12
CA GLY A 7 -5.89 46.29 25.79
C GLY A 7 -4.89 45.61 24.85
N ALA A 8 -3.57 45.69 25.08
CA ALA A 8 -2.61 45.06 24.16
C ALA A 8 -2.37 43.57 24.45
N ALA A 9 -2.63 43.12 25.68
CA ALA A 9 -2.35 41.74 26.10
C ALA A 9 -3.42 40.74 25.65
N GLU A 10 -4.68 41.15 25.50
CA GLU A 10 -5.78 40.23 25.12
C GLU A 10 -5.85 39.94 23.62
N ALA A 11 -5.46 40.91 22.78
CA ALA A 11 -5.46 40.71 21.31
C ALA A 11 -4.35 39.74 20.84
N LEU A 12 -3.23 39.67 21.57
CA LEU A 12 -2.10 38.81 21.20
C LEU A 12 -2.37 37.32 21.47
N VAL A 13 -3.21 37.00 22.47
CA VAL A 13 -3.56 35.63 22.83
C VAL A 13 -4.50 34.99 21.80
N LEU A 14 -5.40 35.78 21.19
CA LEU A 14 -6.33 35.31 20.16
C LEU A 14 -5.65 34.99 18.82
N VAL A 15 -4.60 35.73 18.45
CA VAL A 15 -3.84 35.47 17.20
C VAL A 15 -2.98 34.21 17.29
N GLY A 16 -2.46 33.89 18.48
CA GLY A 16 -1.70 32.64 18.70
C GLY A 16 -2.54 31.37 18.63
N LEU A 17 -3.83 31.45 18.99
CA LEU A 17 -4.72 30.27 19.04
C LEU A 17 -5.18 29.80 17.65
N VAL A 18 -5.24 30.70 16.66
CA VAL A 18 -5.67 30.35 15.28
C VAL A 18 -4.59 29.57 14.52
N PHE A 19 -3.30 29.76 14.83
CA PHE A 19 -2.21 29.05 14.15
C PHE A 19 -2.03 27.59 14.59
N ALA A 20 -2.60 27.17 15.72
CA ALA A 20 -2.47 25.80 16.23
C ALA A 20 -3.44 24.80 15.55
N LEU A 21 -4.43 25.27 14.79
CA LEU A 21 -5.45 24.41 14.15
C LEU A 21 -5.05 23.89 12.77
N LEU A 22 -3.87 24.26 12.26
CA LEU A 22 -3.30 23.69 11.04
C LEU A 22 -2.32 22.55 11.34
N ALA A 23 -2.54 21.82 12.43
CA ALA A 23 -1.94 20.49 12.61
C ALA A 23 -2.44 19.62 11.46
N GLY A 24 -1.67 19.62 10.36
CA GLY A 24 -1.88 18.73 9.24
C GLY A 24 -1.91 17.32 9.82
N HIS A 25 -3.01 16.62 9.58
CA HIS A 25 -3.09 15.21 9.87
C HIS A 25 -2.02 14.58 8.98
N ALA A 26 -0.87 14.24 9.56
CA ALA A 26 0.13 13.47 8.86
C ALA A 26 -0.55 12.14 8.55
N SER A 27 -1.00 12.00 7.30
CA SER A 27 -1.61 10.78 6.83
C SER A 27 -0.57 9.68 6.99
N ALA A 28 -0.85 8.71 7.85
CA ALA A 28 0.04 7.59 8.12
C ALA A 28 -0.25 6.43 7.16
N GLN A 29 -0.72 6.80 5.96
CA GLN A 29 -0.89 5.93 4.81
C GLN A 29 0.42 5.25 4.49
N ILE A 30 0.33 3.94 4.30
CA ILE A 30 1.44 3.12 3.83
C ILE A 30 1.58 3.28 2.32
N LYS A 31 2.80 3.50 1.83
CA LYS A 31 3.05 3.73 0.40
C LYS A 31 3.66 2.50 -0.23
N LEU A 32 3.11 2.10 -1.37
CA LEU A 32 3.71 1.06 -2.20
C LEU A 32 4.98 1.59 -2.86
N GLU A 33 6.10 0.93 -2.64
CA GLU A 33 7.39 1.26 -3.26
C GLU A 33 7.68 0.42 -4.50
N GLY A 34 7.16 -0.81 -4.55
CA GLY A 34 7.36 -1.69 -5.69
C GLY A 34 6.66 -3.03 -5.58
N SER A 35 6.73 -3.80 -6.67
CA SER A 35 6.15 -5.14 -6.74
C SER A 35 6.94 -6.06 -7.66
N THR A 36 6.78 -7.36 -7.43
CA THR A 36 7.22 -8.42 -8.33
C THR A 36 6.06 -9.40 -8.49
N PRO A 37 5.49 -9.55 -9.70
CA PRO A 37 5.77 -8.78 -10.92
C PRO A 37 5.62 -7.27 -10.76
N VAL A 38 6.37 -6.49 -11.53
CA VAL A 38 6.18 -5.04 -11.61
C VAL A 38 4.85 -4.74 -12.29
N ASP A 39 4.25 -3.60 -11.96
CA ASP A 39 3.01 -3.17 -12.60
C ASP A 39 3.22 -2.98 -14.12
N GLY A 40 2.28 -3.48 -14.90
CA GLY A 40 2.34 -3.54 -16.37
C GLY A 40 3.30 -4.58 -16.95
N ALA A 41 3.90 -5.47 -16.16
CA ALA A 41 4.85 -6.46 -16.67
C ALA A 41 4.23 -7.38 -17.73
N ALA A 42 5.02 -7.71 -18.76
CA ALA A 42 4.72 -8.79 -19.70
C ALA A 42 5.64 -9.98 -19.41
N LEU A 43 5.07 -11.08 -18.95
CA LEU A 43 5.80 -12.26 -18.50
C LEU A 43 5.73 -13.37 -19.54
N ASP A 44 6.87 -14.00 -19.83
CA ASP A 44 6.92 -15.16 -20.74
C ASP A 44 6.37 -16.46 -20.13
N GLY A 45 5.86 -16.41 -18.90
CA GLY A 45 5.38 -17.59 -18.19
C GLY A 45 4.78 -17.31 -16.80
N PRO A 46 4.25 -18.37 -16.14
CA PRO A 46 3.66 -18.27 -14.82
C PRO A 46 4.71 -17.94 -13.75
N VAL A 47 4.35 -17.12 -12.76
CA VAL A 47 5.17 -16.89 -11.58
C VAL A 47 4.92 -17.95 -10.51
N ARG A 48 5.88 -18.07 -9.58
CA ARG A 48 5.78 -18.96 -8.40
C ARG A 48 5.65 -18.19 -7.10
N THR A 49 5.98 -16.92 -7.12
CA THR A 49 5.95 -16.03 -5.97
C THR A 49 5.54 -14.65 -6.45
N VAL A 50 4.85 -13.93 -5.59
CA VAL A 50 4.59 -12.51 -5.73
C VAL A 50 5.07 -11.79 -4.49
N ARG A 51 5.45 -10.53 -4.66
CA ARG A 51 5.97 -9.70 -3.58
C ARG A 51 5.60 -8.24 -3.80
N VAL A 52 5.27 -7.53 -2.73
CA VAL A 52 5.07 -6.08 -2.70
C VAL A 52 5.91 -5.48 -1.59
N TRP A 53 6.51 -4.32 -1.85
CA TRP A 53 7.32 -3.57 -0.91
C TRP A 53 6.66 -2.24 -0.59
N PHE A 54 6.83 -1.80 0.64
CA PHE A 54 6.25 -0.58 1.16
C PHE A 54 7.30 0.28 1.86
N ASP A 55 6.97 1.56 2.06
CA ASP A 55 7.83 2.51 2.78
C ASP A 55 7.95 2.19 4.27
N THR A 56 6.97 1.48 4.83
CA THR A 56 6.93 1.03 6.23
C THR A 56 6.52 -0.44 6.33
N ALA A 57 6.97 -1.13 7.38
CA ALA A 57 6.64 -2.54 7.61
C ALA A 57 5.11 -2.76 7.78
N PRO A 58 4.45 -3.53 6.89
CA PRO A 58 3.04 -3.85 7.03
C PRO A 58 2.80 -4.97 8.07
N PRO A 59 1.67 -4.94 8.81
CA PRO A 59 1.31 -6.04 9.70
C PRO A 59 0.77 -7.24 8.90
N VAL A 60 1.46 -8.37 8.94
CA VAL A 60 1.05 -9.59 8.18
C VAL A 60 -0.37 -10.05 8.57
N ASP A 61 -0.72 -10.06 9.86
CA ASP A 61 -2.04 -10.51 10.34
C ASP A 61 -3.21 -9.61 9.89
N GLY A 62 -2.93 -8.37 9.50
CA GLY A 62 -3.89 -7.41 8.96
C GLY A 62 -3.78 -7.23 7.45
N SER A 63 -3.05 -8.11 6.77
CA SER A 63 -2.75 -7.98 5.35
C SER A 63 -3.22 -9.17 4.53
N SER A 64 -3.47 -8.94 3.25
CA SER A 64 -3.78 -9.98 2.28
C SER A 64 -3.15 -9.70 0.92
N LEU A 65 -2.87 -10.76 0.18
CA LEU A 65 -2.57 -10.72 -1.24
C LEU A 65 -3.53 -11.66 -1.95
N GLU A 66 -4.29 -11.12 -2.90
CA GLU A 66 -5.25 -11.85 -3.70
C GLU A 66 -4.90 -11.73 -5.18
N MET A 67 -5.27 -12.74 -5.96
CA MET A 67 -4.99 -12.76 -7.39
C MET A 67 -6.23 -13.18 -8.17
N SER A 68 -6.48 -12.45 -9.25
CA SER A 68 -7.56 -12.71 -10.21
C SER A 68 -7.00 -12.73 -11.63
N GLY A 69 -7.64 -13.50 -12.51
CA GLY A 69 -7.16 -13.70 -13.88
C GLY A 69 -7.96 -14.76 -14.63
N PRO A 70 -7.49 -15.27 -15.77
CA PRO A 70 -8.29 -16.12 -16.64
C PRO A 70 -8.71 -17.42 -15.95
N GLY A 71 -10.01 -17.50 -15.64
CA GLY A 71 -10.63 -18.63 -14.94
C GLY A 71 -10.33 -18.71 -13.44
N ASN A 72 -9.72 -17.68 -12.83
CA ASN A 72 -9.39 -17.62 -11.40
C ASN A 72 -8.71 -18.89 -10.87
N ARG A 73 -7.78 -19.42 -11.67
CA ARG A 73 -7.17 -20.73 -11.42
C ARG A 73 -5.90 -20.69 -10.58
N ALA A 74 -5.37 -19.51 -10.29
CA ALA A 74 -4.20 -19.36 -9.44
C ALA A 74 -4.54 -18.55 -8.19
N LYS A 75 -3.90 -18.90 -7.08
CA LYS A 75 -4.10 -18.32 -5.75
C LYS A 75 -2.76 -17.96 -5.13
N ILE A 76 -2.79 -17.05 -4.15
CA ILE A 76 -1.63 -16.70 -3.35
C ILE A 76 -1.81 -17.33 -1.97
N GLU A 77 -0.78 -18.03 -1.49
CA GLU A 77 -0.80 -18.76 -0.23
C GLU A 77 0.49 -18.50 0.57
N GLY A 78 0.39 -18.65 1.90
CA GLY A 78 1.53 -18.53 2.80
C GLY A 78 2.10 -17.12 2.81
N LEU A 79 1.25 -16.13 3.09
CA LEU A 79 1.67 -14.74 3.24
C LEU A 79 2.68 -14.61 4.38
N HIS A 80 3.80 -13.94 4.11
CA HIS A 80 4.85 -13.65 5.09
C HIS A 80 5.63 -12.40 4.66
N THR A 81 6.50 -11.92 5.55
CA THR A 81 7.50 -10.89 5.24
C THR A 81 8.89 -11.52 5.20
N MET A 82 9.80 -10.95 4.41
CA MET A 82 11.23 -11.27 4.43
C MET A 82 12.04 -10.32 5.33
N GLY A 83 11.37 -9.39 6.02
CA GLY A 83 12.00 -8.38 6.86
C GLY A 83 12.43 -7.11 6.11
N GLU A 84 11.89 -6.87 4.91
CA GLU A 84 12.25 -5.74 4.05
C GLU A 84 11.02 -4.85 3.76
N ASN A 85 10.20 -4.58 4.77
CA ASN A 85 8.92 -3.86 4.66
C ASN A 85 8.02 -4.41 3.54
N ASP A 86 7.84 -5.72 3.52
CA ASP A 86 7.27 -6.42 2.38
C ASP A 86 6.20 -7.44 2.77
N LEU A 87 5.35 -7.74 1.79
CA LEU A 87 4.47 -8.89 1.82
C LEU A 87 4.82 -9.79 0.64
N MET A 88 5.07 -11.06 0.93
CA MET A 88 5.43 -12.09 -0.04
C MET A 88 4.50 -13.28 0.10
N GLY A 89 4.09 -13.83 -1.03
CA GLY A 89 3.23 -15.02 -1.08
C GLY A 89 3.63 -15.95 -2.22
N ARG A 90 3.36 -17.23 -2.03
CA ARG A 90 3.58 -18.26 -3.07
C ARG A 90 2.34 -18.37 -3.94
N VAL A 91 2.55 -18.42 -5.25
CA VAL A 91 1.50 -18.65 -6.23
C VAL A 91 1.31 -20.13 -6.48
N THR A 92 0.09 -20.61 -6.27
CA THR A 92 -0.33 -21.99 -6.54
C THR A 92 -1.38 -22.03 -7.65
N GLY A 93 -1.46 -23.14 -8.37
CA GLY A 93 -2.39 -23.33 -9.48
C GLY A 93 -1.88 -22.86 -10.86
N PRO A 94 -2.60 -23.17 -11.95
CA PRO A 94 -2.18 -22.81 -13.29
C PRO A 94 -2.46 -21.33 -13.60
N MET A 95 -1.47 -20.67 -14.19
CA MET A 95 -1.64 -19.34 -14.79
C MET A 95 -1.62 -19.46 -16.32
N PRO A 96 -2.78 -19.66 -16.99
CA PRO A 96 -2.88 -19.55 -18.44
C PRO A 96 -2.47 -18.15 -18.94
N ASN A 97 -2.24 -18.07 -20.26
CA ASN A 97 -1.97 -16.79 -20.90
C ASN A 97 -3.17 -15.83 -20.73
N GLY A 98 -2.88 -14.56 -20.50
CA GLY A 98 -3.88 -13.50 -20.30
C GLY A 98 -3.42 -12.47 -19.27
N GLU A 99 -4.32 -11.54 -18.95
CA GLU A 99 -4.11 -10.49 -17.96
C GLU A 99 -4.43 -11.00 -16.55
N TRP A 100 -3.60 -10.61 -15.59
CA TRP A 100 -3.70 -10.97 -14.19
C TRP A 100 -3.65 -9.70 -13.34
N THR A 101 -4.46 -9.67 -12.29
CA THR A 101 -4.47 -8.59 -11.31
C THR A 101 -4.18 -9.18 -9.94
N MET A 102 -3.13 -8.68 -9.30
CA MET A 102 -2.86 -8.91 -7.90
C MET A 102 -3.37 -7.72 -7.08
N THR A 103 -4.26 -7.99 -6.12
CA THR A 103 -4.74 -7.00 -5.16
C THR A 103 -3.99 -7.22 -3.85
N TRP A 104 -3.47 -6.13 -3.29
CA TRP A 104 -2.92 -6.13 -1.94
C TRP A 104 -3.82 -5.32 -1.03
N THR A 105 -3.98 -5.79 0.19
CA THR A 105 -4.65 -5.07 1.28
C THR A 105 -3.74 -5.12 2.50
N THR A 106 -3.59 -4.00 3.20
CA THR A 106 -2.78 -3.88 4.41
C THR A 106 -3.34 -2.75 5.28
N VAL A 107 -2.89 -2.66 6.52
CA VAL A 107 -3.26 -1.60 7.45
C VAL A 107 -2.11 -0.59 7.55
N GLY A 108 -2.42 0.71 7.41
CA GLY A 108 -1.49 1.81 7.61
C GLY A 108 -1.12 2.01 9.08
N ALA A 109 -0.17 2.90 9.36
CA ALA A 109 0.25 3.16 10.75
C ALA A 109 -0.82 3.90 11.57
N ASP A 110 -1.82 4.48 10.93
CA ASP A 110 -3.04 5.06 11.53
C ASP A 110 -4.12 4.01 11.85
N GLY A 111 -3.92 2.76 11.45
CA GLY A 111 -4.90 1.69 11.64
C GLY A 111 -5.98 1.64 10.56
N GLU A 112 -5.88 2.45 9.50
CA GLU A 112 -6.81 2.39 8.38
C GLU A 112 -6.39 1.32 7.36
N GLU A 113 -7.38 0.58 6.85
CA GLU A 113 -7.14 -0.37 5.76
C GLU A 113 -6.88 0.39 4.45
N GLN A 114 -5.83 -0.02 3.73
CA GLN A 114 -5.49 0.47 2.42
C GLN A 114 -5.36 -0.70 1.44
N THR A 115 -5.87 -0.49 0.24
CA THR A 115 -5.85 -1.48 -0.84
C THR A 115 -5.23 -0.87 -2.11
N GLY A 116 -4.54 -1.69 -2.88
CA GLY A 116 -4.07 -1.34 -4.22
C GLY A 116 -3.93 -2.56 -5.11
N THR A 117 -3.66 -2.30 -6.39
CA THR A 117 -3.63 -3.33 -7.44
C THR A 117 -2.35 -3.25 -8.26
N ILE A 118 -1.87 -4.41 -8.68
CA ILE A 118 -0.77 -4.59 -9.63
C ILE A 118 -1.30 -5.44 -10.78
N THR A 119 -1.18 -4.97 -12.01
CA THR A 119 -1.62 -5.69 -13.20
C THR A 119 -0.41 -6.18 -14.00
N PHE A 120 -0.46 -7.41 -14.49
CA PHE A 120 0.59 -7.97 -15.36
C PHE A 120 -0.02 -8.99 -16.33
N SER A 121 0.68 -9.28 -17.42
CA SER A 121 0.25 -10.25 -18.42
C SER A 121 1.17 -11.47 -18.43
N VAL A 122 0.57 -12.64 -18.67
CA VAL A 122 1.30 -13.88 -18.94
C VAL A 122 1.11 -14.22 -20.41
N GLN A 123 2.20 -14.31 -21.16
CA GLN A 123 2.18 -14.66 -22.57
C GLN A 123 3.33 -15.62 -22.88
N ARG A 124 3.05 -16.92 -22.80
CA ARG A 124 4.03 -17.93 -23.21
C ARG A 124 4.31 -17.83 -24.72
N PRO A 125 5.59 -17.87 -25.13
CA PRO A 125 5.95 -18.05 -26.53
C PRO A 125 5.32 -19.34 -27.09
N PRO A 126 4.98 -19.36 -28.39
CA PRO A 126 4.55 -20.60 -29.05
C PRO A 126 5.65 -21.66 -28.91
N ARG A 127 5.25 -22.90 -28.61
CA ARG A 127 6.20 -24.02 -28.61
C ARG A 127 6.61 -24.30 -30.06
N ARG A 128 7.91 -24.22 -30.34
CA ARG A 128 8.49 -24.67 -31.61
C ARG A 128 8.58 -26.18 -31.67
#